data_AF-A0A8I0LDA7-F1
#
_entry.id   AF-A0A8I0LDA7-F1
#
_cell.length_a   1.000
_cell.length_b   1.000
_cell.length_c   1.000
_cell.angle_alpha   90.00
_cell.angle_beta   90.00
_cell.angle_gamma   90.00
#
_symmetry.space_group_name_H-M   'P 1'
#
loop_
_entity.id
_entity.type
_entity.pdbx_description
1 polymer ?
#
loop_
_entity_poly.entity_id
_entity_poly.type
_entity_poly.pdbx_seq_one_letter_code
_entity_poly.pdbx_strand_id
1 'polypeptide(L)'
;EIELIKKYAFAVNDTLKAFWSECGVTLVDFKLEFGKTVDGQIVLADEISPDTCRLWDSKTNEKLDKDRFRRDLGGVEDAYA
;
A
#
# COMPACT_ATOMS: atom_id res chain seq x y z
N GLU A 1 -8.06 21.23 -2.03
CA GLU A 1 -6.97 20.23 -2.13
C GLU A 1 -7.34 18.92 -1.45
N ILE A 2 -7.81 18.93 -0.19
CA ILE A 2 -8.21 17.71 0.54
C ILE A 2 -9.21 16.82 -0.22
N GLU A 3 -10.26 17.38 -0.83
CA GLU A 3 -11.21 16.59 -1.62
C GLU A 3 -10.58 15.92 -2.85
N LEU A 4 -9.62 16.58 -3.50
CA LEU A 4 -8.89 16.00 -4.63
C LEU A 4 -7.97 14.87 -4.17
N ILE A 5 -7.24 15.09 -3.08
CA ILE A 5 -6.39 14.06 -2.44
C ILE A 5 -7.23 12.85 -2.05
N LYS A 6 -8.40 13.06 -1.44
CA LYS A 6 -9.33 12.00 -1.07
C LYS A 6 -9.82 11.23 -2.30
N LYS A 7 -10.19 11.94 -3.38
CA LYS A 7 -10.56 11.32 -4.66
C LYS A 7 -9.43 10.45 -5.21
N TYR A 8 -8.19 10.94 -5.21
CA TYR A 8 -7.04 10.17 -5.66
C TYR A 8 -6.75 8.97 -4.76
N ALA A 9 -6.85 9.12 -3.44
CA ALA A 9 -6.68 8.01 -2.50
C ALA A 9 -7.68 6.87 -2.75
N PHE A 10 -8.96 7.18 -3.03
CA PHE A 10 -9.94 6.16 -3.40
C PHE A 10 -9.65 5.52 -4.76
N ALA A 11 -9.22 6.28 -5.75
CA ALA A 11 -8.85 5.73 -7.06
C ALA A 11 -7.63 4.78 -6.95
N VAL A 12 -6.63 5.15 -6.13
CA VAL A 12 -5.48 4.28 -5.82
C VAL A 12 -5.93 3.04 -5.06
N ASN A 13 -6.80 3.18 -4.07
CA ASN A 13 -7.39 2.05 -3.34
C ASN A 13 -8.03 1.04 -4.29
N ASP A 14 -8.91 1.49 -5.18
CA ASP A 14 -9.64 0.59 -6.07
C ASP A 14 -8.68 -0.14 -7.03
N THR A 15 -7.67 0.57 -7.54
CA THR A 15 -6.65 -0.01 -8.41
C THR A 15 -5.79 -1.05 -7.68
N LEU A 16 -5.25 -0.70 -6.51
CA LEU A 16 -4.36 -1.59 -5.76
C LEU A 16 -5.11 -2.79 -5.17
N LYS A 17 -6.35 -2.60 -4.69
CA LYS A 17 -7.17 -3.72 -4.19
C LYS A 17 -7.45 -4.74 -5.29
N ALA A 18 -7.80 -4.28 -6.49
CA ALA A 18 -8.03 -5.17 -7.62
C ALA A 18 -6.75 -5.94 -7.99
N PHE A 19 -5.64 -5.22 -8.15
CA PHE A 19 -4.34 -5.81 -8.47
C PHE A 19 -3.90 -6.87 -7.46
N TRP A 20 -3.87 -6.55 -6.16
CA TRP A 20 -3.44 -7.49 -5.13
C TRP A 20 -4.37 -8.69 -5.00
N SER A 21 -5.68 -8.47 -5.17
CA SER A 21 -6.67 -9.56 -5.17
C SER A 21 -6.39 -10.58 -6.28
N GLU A 22 -5.97 -10.16 -7.47
CA GLU A 22 -5.57 -11.05 -8.56
C GLU A 22 -4.31 -11.86 -8.21
N CYS A 23 -3.43 -11.33 -7.38
CA CYS A 23 -2.25 -12.01 -6.86
C CYS A 23 -2.53 -12.90 -5.63
N GLY A 24 -3.80 -12.99 -5.17
CA GLY A 24 -4.13 -13.73 -3.96
C GLY A 24 -3.73 -13.02 -2.66
N VAL A 25 -3.50 -11.71 -2.71
CA VAL A 25 -3.12 -10.87 -1.56
C VAL A 25 -4.25 -9.92 -1.20
N THR A 26 -4.54 -9.82 0.09
CA THR A 26 -5.48 -8.86 0.66
C THR A 26 -4.73 -7.59 1.02
N LEU A 27 -5.04 -6.49 0.34
CA LEU A 27 -4.64 -5.14 0.75
C LEU A 27 -5.54 -4.69 1.91
N VAL A 28 -4.99 -4.71 3.13
CA VAL A 28 -5.72 -4.37 4.36
C VAL A 28 -5.86 -2.86 4.50
N ASP A 29 -4.75 -2.14 4.38
CA ASP A 29 -4.66 -0.68 4.35
C ASP A 29 -3.32 -0.22 3.77
N PHE A 30 -3.20 1.08 3.51
CA PHE A 30 -1.96 1.68 3.01
C PHE A 30 -1.89 3.18 3.34
N LYS A 31 -0.68 3.74 3.30
CA LYS A 31 -0.39 5.18 3.44
C LYS A 31 0.04 5.75 2.09
N LEU A 32 -0.45 6.93 1.73
CA LEU A 32 0.01 7.69 0.58
C LEU A 32 0.57 9.04 1.02
N GLU A 33 1.52 9.55 0.26
CA GLU A 33 1.93 10.95 0.33
C GLU A 33 1.69 11.62 -1.02
N PHE A 34 1.33 12.90 -0.97
CA PHE A 34 1.06 13.69 -2.16
C PHE A 34 1.97 14.91 -2.18
N GLY A 35 2.59 15.14 -3.32
CA GLY A 35 3.39 16.32 -3.61
C GLY A 35 2.62 17.33 -4.44
N LYS A 36 3.21 18.52 -4.59
CA LYS A 36 2.74 19.55 -5.50
C LYS A 36 3.85 19.91 -6.47
N THR A 37 3.56 19.89 -7.75
CA THR A 37 4.49 20.32 -8.80
C THR A 37 4.68 21.85 -8.80
N VAL A 38 5.66 22.35 -9.57
CA VAL A 38 5.95 23.79 -9.67
C VAL A 38 4.78 24.63 -10.19
N ASP A 39 3.93 24.03 -11.02
CA ASP A 39 2.71 24.62 -11.59
C ASP A 39 1.46 24.38 -10.72
N GLY A 40 1.62 23.77 -9.55
CA GLY A 40 0.56 23.63 -8.55
C GLY A 40 -0.29 22.37 -8.65
N GLN A 41 0.03 21.44 -9.56
CA GLN A 41 -0.67 20.16 -9.69
C GLN A 41 -0.36 19.24 -8.49
N ILE A 42 -1.41 18.63 -7.92
CA ILE A 42 -1.26 17.60 -6.89
C ILE A 42 -0.94 16.27 -7.56
N VAL A 43 0.14 15.63 -7.13
CA VAL A 43 0.60 14.34 -7.67
C VAL A 43 0.83 13.35 -6.54
N LEU A 44 0.56 12.08 -6.80
CA LEU A 44 0.97 10.99 -5.92
C LEU A 44 2.50 10.91 -5.90
N ALA A 45 3.09 10.72 -4.71
CA ALA A 45 4.53 10.71 -4.51
C ALA A 45 4.94 9.60 -3.53
N ASP A 46 6.16 9.71 -2.98
CA ASP A 46 6.77 8.75 -2.05
C ASP A 46 6.80 7.33 -2.65
N GLU A 47 6.46 6.30 -1.85
CA GLU A 47 6.51 4.90 -2.26
C GLU A 47 5.22 4.13 -1.95
N ILE A 48 4.99 3.09 -2.76
CA ILE A 48 3.97 2.07 -2.50
C ILE A 48 4.71 0.74 -2.43
N SER A 49 4.88 0.24 -1.20
CA SER A 49 5.70 -0.93 -0.89
C SER A 49 5.06 -1.73 0.26
N PRO A 50 5.52 -2.96 0.57
CA PRO A 50 5.09 -3.65 1.79
C PRO A 50 5.49 -2.92 3.09
N ASP A 51 6.27 -1.85 2.99
CA ASP A 51 6.62 -0.96 4.08
C ASP A 51 5.50 0.07 4.37
N THR A 52 4.80 0.52 3.33
CA THR A 52 3.69 1.50 3.38
C THR A 52 2.29 0.89 3.19
N CYS A 53 2.21 -0.40 2.84
CA CYS A 53 0.97 -1.18 2.74
C CYS A 53 0.94 -2.31 3.75
N ARG A 54 -0.24 -2.65 4.28
CA ARG A 54 -0.48 -3.94 4.95
C ARG A 54 -1.03 -4.94 3.95
N LEU A 55 -0.28 -6.02 3.72
CA LEU A 55 -0.48 -7.00 2.66
C LEU A 55 -0.51 -8.38 3.28
N TRP A 56 -1.66 -9.04 3.24
CA TRP A 56 -1.82 -10.37 3.83
C TRP A 56 -2.13 -11.41 2.75
N ASP A 57 -1.51 -12.59 2.83
CA ASP A 57 -1.91 -13.72 1.98
C ASP A 57 -3.40 -14.03 2.22
N SER A 58 -4.20 -14.11 1.16
CA SER A 58 -5.66 -14.16 1.30
C SER A 58 -6.18 -15.52 1.76
N LYS A 59 -5.35 -16.58 1.71
CA LYS A 59 -5.73 -17.94 2.13
C LYS A 59 -5.36 -18.19 3.58
N THR A 60 -4.19 -17.74 4.00
CA THR A 60 -3.58 -18.03 5.29
C THR A 60 -3.64 -16.86 6.28
N ASN A 61 -3.89 -15.65 5.80
CA ASN A 61 -3.72 -14.39 6.54
C ASN A 61 -2.29 -14.15 7.02
N GLU A 62 -1.30 -14.83 6.42
CA GLU A 62 0.10 -14.54 6.64
C GLU A 62 0.42 -13.08 6.28
N LYS A 63 1.19 -12.39 7.12
CA LYS A 63 1.59 -11.00 6.88
C LYS A 63 2.77 -10.99 5.94
N LEU A 64 2.67 -10.23 4.86
CA LEU A 64 3.69 -10.07 3.82
C LEU A 64 4.29 -8.64 3.86
N ASP A 65 4.07 -7.94 4.97
CA ASP A 65 4.37 -6.52 5.12
C ASP A 65 5.25 -6.24 6.35
N LYS A 66 5.55 -4.96 6.60
CA LYS A 66 6.41 -4.50 7.70
C LYS A 66 5.93 -4.95 9.09
N ASP A 67 4.69 -5.38 9.26
CA ASP A 67 4.25 -6.00 10.52
C ASP A 67 5.06 -7.27 10.87
N ARG A 68 5.67 -7.96 9.90
CA ARG A 68 6.62 -9.04 10.18
C ARG A 68 7.81 -8.57 10.99
N PHE A 69 8.36 -7.40 10.66
CA PHE A 69 9.41 -6.75 11.43
C PHE A 69 8.87 -6.20 12.75
N ARG A 70 7.76 -5.45 12.73
CA ARG A 70 7.21 -4.78 13.94
C ARG A 70 6.80 -5.77 15.04
N ARG A 71 6.51 -7.02 14.69
CA ARG A 71 6.01 -8.05 15.60
C ARG A 71 6.94 -9.27 15.69
N ASP A 72 8.19 -9.14 15.24
CA ASP A 72 9.22 -10.18 15.32
C ASP A 72 8.79 -11.54 14.73
N LEU A 73 8.09 -11.55 13.59
CA LEU A 73 7.57 -12.76 12.93
C LEU A 73 8.60 -13.49 12.05
N GLY A 74 9.81 -12.93 11.89
CA GLY A 74 10.86 -13.45 11.01
C GLY A 74 10.50 -13.39 9.51
N GLY A 75 11.44 -13.74 8.63
CA GLY A 75 11.19 -13.88 7.18
C GLY A 75 10.76 -12.57 6.48
N VAL A 76 11.30 -11.42 6.90
CA VAL A 76 10.92 -10.12 6.31
C VAL A 76 11.39 -10.01 4.86
N GLU A 77 12.64 -10.37 4.58
CA GLU A 77 13.21 -10.32 3.22
C GLU A 77 12.45 -11.26 2.27
N ASP A 78 12.18 -12.50 2.71
CA ASP A 78 11.42 -13.48 1.93
C ASP A 78 9.98 -13.01 1.63
N ALA A 79 9.35 -12.30 2.57
CA ALA A 79 8.01 -11.76 2.37
C ALA A 79 7.97 -10.61 1.34
N TYR A 80 9.12 -9.97 1.07
CA TYR A 80 9.23 -8.82 0.15
C TYR A 80 9.77 -9.24 -1.23
N ALA A 81 10.31 -10.45 -1.36
CA ALA A 81 10.91 -11.00 -2.58
C ALA A 81 9.87 -11.52 -3.58
#